data_AF-A0A058ZU25-F1
#
_entry.id   AF-A0A058ZU25-F1
#
_cell.length_a   1.000
_cell.length_b   1.000
_cell.length_c   1.000
_cell.angle_alpha   90.00
_cell.angle_beta   90.00
_cell.angle_gamma   90.00
#
_symmetry.space_group_name_H-M   'P 1'
#
loop_
_entity.id
_entity.type
_entity.pdbx_description
1 polymer ?
#
loop_
_entity_poly.entity_id
_entity_poly.type
_entity_poly.pdbx_seq_one_letter_code
_entity_poly.pdbx_strand_id
1 'polypeptide(L)'
;MIERRLQAKQSSMIVKKANCLPQKMLGEIERELADVTFEELQKARSDGSHSVYKKPNEEKKPKRANKNRPMEASWKKPVGRFREVIQAPKKVARDPRFESLCGTLNVEGFKKRYGFLYENELPAERKELQKQLKKSNDPDVIDELKSQIGWIVSPFLNAEI
;
A
#
# COMPACT_ATOMS: atom_id res chain seq x y z
N MET A 1 31.01 -47.09 38.09
CA MET A 1 31.74 -45.80 38.03
C MET A 1 31.01 -44.71 37.23
N ILE A 2 30.21 -45.04 36.22
CA ILE A 2 29.61 -44.05 35.30
C ILE A 2 28.45 -43.28 35.95
N GLU A 3 27.62 -43.94 36.76
CA GLU A 3 26.43 -43.31 37.37
C GLU A 3 26.76 -42.22 38.40
N ARG A 4 27.81 -42.40 39.23
CA ARG A 4 28.27 -41.35 40.16
C ARG A 4 28.74 -40.10 39.42
N ARG A 5 29.30 -40.25 38.21
CA ARG A 5 29.75 -39.15 37.37
C ARG A 5 28.59 -38.40 36.71
N LEU A 6 27.49 -39.10 36.43
CA LEU A 6 26.25 -38.50 35.90
C LEU A 6 25.49 -37.74 36.99
N GLN A 7 25.37 -38.31 38.20
CA GLN A 7 24.80 -37.63 39.37
C GLN A 7 25.62 -36.39 39.75
N ALA A 8 26.96 -36.48 39.78
CA ALA A 8 27.81 -35.31 40.03
C ALA A 8 27.66 -34.21 38.96
N LYS A 9 27.48 -34.57 37.69
CA LYS A 9 27.22 -33.61 36.61
C LYS A 9 25.83 -32.96 36.75
N GLN A 10 24.79 -33.74 37.08
CA GLN A 10 23.43 -33.22 37.33
C GLN A 10 23.41 -32.28 38.55
N SER A 11 24.01 -32.68 39.68
CA SER A 11 24.11 -31.83 40.88
C SER A 11 24.90 -30.54 40.59
N SER A 12 25.97 -30.60 39.80
CA SER A 12 26.75 -29.41 39.43
C SER A 12 26.00 -28.42 38.52
N MET A 13 25.11 -28.92 37.64
CA MET A 13 24.26 -28.07 36.80
C MET A 13 23.15 -27.39 37.61
N ILE A 14 22.58 -28.09 38.61
CA ILE A 14 21.52 -27.54 39.48
C ILE A 14 22.08 -26.42 40.36
N VAL A 15 23.28 -26.60 40.94
CA VAL A 15 23.95 -25.57 41.74
C VAL A 15 24.37 -24.36 40.88
N LYS A 16 24.81 -24.58 39.63
CA LYS A 16 25.14 -23.49 38.69
C LYS A 16 23.91 -22.70 38.23
N LYS A 17 22.72 -23.31 38.18
CA LYS A 17 21.47 -22.65 37.78
C LYS A 17 20.83 -21.84 38.92
N ALA A 18 21.15 -22.18 40.19
CA ALA A 18 20.71 -21.45 41.37
C ALA A 18 21.51 -20.16 41.64
N ASN A 19 22.73 -20.04 41.10
CA ASN A 19 23.63 -18.88 41.31
C ASN A 19 23.71 -17.94 40.10
N CYS A 20 22.63 -17.81 39.34
CA CYS A 20 22.51 -16.78 38.30
C CYS A 20 21.51 -15.69 38.72
N LEU A 21 21.81 -15.06 39.85
CA LEU A 21 21.44 -13.67 40.09
C LEU A 21 22.77 -12.90 40.12
N PRO A 22 22.89 -11.75 39.42
CA PRO A 22 24.16 -11.04 39.33
C PRO A 22 24.60 -10.63 40.73
N GLN A 23 25.60 -11.33 41.28
CA GLN A 23 26.13 -11.10 42.64
C GLN A 23 26.59 -9.64 42.85
N LYS A 24 26.95 -8.96 41.76
CA LYS A 24 27.31 -7.53 41.76
C LYS A 24 26.14 -6.62 42.17
N MET A 25 24.92 -6.92 41.72
CA MET A 25 23.74 -6.12 42.04
C MET A 25 23.34 -6.25 43.52
N LEU A 26 23.55 -7.42 44.13
CA LEU A 26 23.20 -7.64 45.53
C LEU A 26 24.10 -6.86 46.49
N GLY A 27 25.40 -6.81 46.21
CA GLY A 27 26.35 -6.06 47.03
C GLY A 27 26.20 -4.54 46.93
N GLU A 28 25.75 -4.02 45.79
CA GLU A 28 25.38 -2.60 45.65
C GLU A 28 24.12 -2.28 46.47
N ILE A 29 23.11 -3.15 46.43
CA ILE A 29 21.88 -2.99 47.23
C ILE A 29 22.17 -3.03 48.74
N GLU A 30 23.04 -3.93 49.20
CA GLU A 30 23.40 -4.02 50.62
C GLU A 30 24.11 -2.77 51.15
N ARG A 31 24.94 -2.13 50.32
CA ARG A 31 25.61 -0.87 50.69
C ARG A 31 24.61 0.28 50.77
N GLU A 32 23.73 0.42 49.78
CA GLU A 32 22.72 1.47 49.80
C GLU A 32 21.73 1.30 50.95
N LEU A 33 21.35 0.06 51.32
CA LEU A 33 20.48 -0.21 52.47
C LEU A 33 21.14 0.08 53.82
N ALA A 34 22.48 0.02 53.90
CA ALA A 34 23.21 0.35 55.13
C ALA A 34 23.16 1.85 55.45
N ASP A 35 22.97 2.70 54.44
CA ASP A 35 22.92 4.16 54.58
C ASP A 35 21.49 4.69 54.82
N VAL A 36 20.46 3.86 54.66
CA VAL A 36 19.05 4.27 54.88
C VAL A 36 18.67 4.16 56.35
N THR A 37 18.09 5.23 56.89
CA THR A 37 17.67 5.27 58.31
C THR A 37 16.42 4.43 58.57
N PHE A 38 16.26 3.94 59.81
CA PHE A 38 15.11 3.11 60.20
C PHE A 38 13.75 3.82 60.00
N GLU A 39 13.72 5.13 60.18
CA GLU A 39 12.51 5.95 59.97
C GLU A 39 12.08 5.99 58.50
N GLU A 40 13.02 6.14 57.57
CA GLU A 40 12.76 6.07 56.13
C GLU A 40 12.23 4.70 55.70
N LEU A 41 12.76 3.62 56.28
CA LEU A 41 12.28 2.26 56.01
C LEU A 41 10.83 2.07 56.47
N GLN A 42 10.48 2.60 57.64
CA GLN A 42 9.13 2.50 58.18
C GLN A 42 8.13 3.32 57.34
N LYS A 43 8.54 4.51 56.90
CA LYS A 43 7.76 5.38 56.01
C LYS A 43 7.50 4.75 54.64
N ALA A 44 8.54 4.20 54.00
CA ALA A 44 8.43 3.49 52.73
C ALA A 44 7.46 2.28 52.80
N ARG A 45 7.38 1.62 53.95
CA ARG A 45 6.43 0.52 54.18
C ARG A 45 4.97 0.99 54.31
N SER A 46 4.73 2.13 54.96
CA SER A 46 3.40 2.74 55.10
C SER A 46 2.88 3.38 53.82
N ASP A 47 3.77 3.90 52.97
CA ASP A 47 3.40 4.58 51.72
C ASP A 47 2.91 3.62 50.62
N GLY A 48 3.05 2.30 50.82
CA GLY A 48 2.56 1.27 49.90
C GLY A 48 3.27 1.23 48.54
N SER A 49 4.27 2.09 48.33
CA SER A 49 5.07 2.24 47.12
C SER A 49 6.21 1.21 47.06
N HIS A 50 5.97 -0.04 47.45
CA HIS A 50 6.91 -1.11 47.16
C HIS A 50 6.88 -1.38 45.65
N SER A 51 7.72 -0.65 44.90
CA SER A 51 7.95 -0.90 43.48
C SER A 51 8.67 -2.23 43.33
N VAL A 52 7.90 -3.31 43.36
CA VAL A 52 8.36 -4.58 42.83
C VAL A 52 8.72 -4.26 41.39
N TYR A 53 10.01 -4.34 41.03
CA TYR A 53 10.45 -4.24 39.64
C TYR A 53 9.70 -5.31 38.84
N LYS A 54 8.53 -4.96 38.31
CA LYS A 54 7.81 -5.79 37.37
C LYS A 54 8.61 -5.67 36.10
N LYS A 55 9.44 -6.68 35.82
CA LYS A 55 10.03 -6.85 34.50
C LYS A 55 8.91 -6.61 33.48
N PRO A 56 9.10 -5.75 32.46
CA PRO A 56 8.10 -5.58 31.43
C PRO A 56 7.80 -6.99 30.92
N ASN A 57 6.55 -7.42 31.11
CA ASN A 57 6.12 -8.70 30.60
C ASN A 57 6.20 -8.53 29.09
N GLU A 58 7.29 -8.99 28.49
CA GLU A 58 7.39 -9.16 27.04
C GLU A 58 6.28 -10.14 26.69
N GLU A 59 5.08 -9.60 26.46
CA GLU A 59 3.94 -10.38 26.03
C GLU A 59 4.37 -11.05 24.73
N LYS A 60 4.70 -12.33 24.83
CA LYS A 60 5.10 -13.14 23.71
C LYS A 60 3.99 -13.00 22.67
N LYS A 61 4.30 -12.35 21.55
CA LYS A 61 3.36 -12.20 20.44
C LYS A 61 2.77 -13.59 20.16
N PRO A 62 1.44 -13.75 20.15
CA PRO A 62 0.84 -15.06 19.95
C PRO A 62 1.31 -15.58 18.59
N LYS A 63 1.93 -16.76 18.60
CA LYS A 63 2.35 -17.44 17.38
C LYS A 63 1.24 -18.36 16.91
N ARG A 64 1.16 -18.56 15.60
CA ARG A 64 0.27 -19.58 15.02
C ARG A 64 0.66 -20.96 15.59
N ALA A 65 -0.34 -21.77 15.94
CA ALA A 65 -0.09 -23.13 16.41
C ALA A 65 0.48 -24.04 15.30
N ASN A 66 0.14 -23.77 14.03
CA ASN A 66 0.68 -24.44 12.84
C ASN A 66 0.76 -23.43 11.68
N LYS A 67 1.65 -23.66 10.70
CA LYS A 67 1.86 -22.81 9.52
C LYS A 67 0.61 -22.69 8.64
N ASN A 68 -0.20 -23.75 8.58
CA ASN A 68 -1.44 -23.81 7.80
C ASN A 68 -2.67 -23.32 8.58
N ARG A 69 -2.51 -22.77 9.79
CA ARG A 69 -3.62 -22.28 10.64
C ARG A 69 -3.61 -20.75 10.75
N PRO A 70 -4.75 -20.05 10.63
CA PRO A 70 -4.83 -18.62 10.92
C PRO A 70 -4.53 -18.32 12.40
N MET A 71 -4.15 -17.09 12.68
CA MET A 71 -3.85 -16.64 14.04
C MET A 71 -5.15 -16.17 14.71
N GLU A 72 -5.48 -16.74 15.85
CA GLU A 72 -6.61 -16.29 16.66
C GLU A 72 -6.28 -14.94 17.31
N ALA A 73 -7.19 -13.98 17.21
CA ALA A 73 -7.10 -12.67 17.84
C ALA A 73 -8.34 -12.43 18.72
N SER A 74 -8.14 -11.82 19.88
CA SER A 74 -9.25 -11.43 20.75
C SER A 74 -9.96 -10.20 20.19
N TRP A 75 -11.30 -10.20 20.22
CA TRP A 75 -12.14 -9.06 19.84
C TRP A 75 -11.88 -7.79 20.68
N LYS A 76 -11.27 -7.94 21.86
CA LYS A 76 -10.89 -6.81 22.73
C LYS A 76 -9.61 -6.10 22.27
N LYS A 77 -8.88 -6.66 21.30
CA LYS A 77 -7.66 -6.04 20.76
C LYS A 77 -8.04 -5.11 19.60
N PRO A 78 -7.84 -3.79 19.72
CA PRO A 78 -8.13 -2.86 18.63
C PRO A 78 -7.20 -3.13 17.45
N VAL A 79 -7.72 -2.96 16.24
CA VAL A 79 -6.92 -3.05 15.01
C VAL A 79 -5.96 -1.85 14.96
N GLY A 80 -4.73 -2.08 14.51
CA GLY A 80 -3.74 -1.00 14.34
C GLY A 80 -4.17 0.02 13.29
N ARG A 81 -3.52 1.20 13.29
CA ARG A 81 -3.78 2.24 12.28
C ARG A 81 -3.43 1.71 10.88
N PHE A 82 -4.27 2.03 9.90
CA PHE A 82 -3.96 1.79 8.50
C PHE A 82 -2.71 2.59 8.11
N ARG A 83 -1.79 1.95 7.40
CA ARG A 83 -0.60 2.64 6.87
C ARG A 83 -1.04 3.59 5.76
N GLU A 84 -0.54 4.82 5.78
CA GLU A 84 -0.70 5.73 4.66
C GLU A 84 0.06 5.18 3.45
N VAL A 85 -0.68 4.74 2.44
CA VAL A 85 -0.11 4.27 1.18
C VAL A 85 0.17 5.50 0.33
N ILE A 86 1.42 5.98 0.36
CA ILE A 86 1.88 7.01 -0.58
C ILE A 86 1.89 6.38 -1.97
N GLN A 87 0.98 6.81 -2.85
CA GLN A 87 0.92 6.30 -4.22
C GLN A 87 2.12 6.84 -5.00
N ALA A 88 3.17 6.04 -5.12
CA ALA A 88 4.26 6.33 -6.03
C ALA A 88 3.73 6.32 -7.48
N PRO A 89 4.18 7.24 -8.35
CA PRO A 89 3.78 7.25 -9.75
C PRO A 89 4.21 5.92 -10.40
N LYS A 90 3.23 5.15 -10.88
CA LYS A 90 3.47 3.87 -11.52
C LYS A 90 4.06 4.10 -12.91
N LYS A 91 5.21 3.47 -13.19
CA LYS A 91 5.78 3.43 -14.55
C LYS A 91 4.92 2.48 -15.39
N VAL A 92 4.05 3.04 -16.22
CA VAL A 92 3.27 2.27 -17.19
C VAL A 92 4.09 2.19 -18.47
N ALA A 93 4.46 0.97 -18.89
CA ALA A 93 5.00 0.75 -20.23
C ALA A 93 3.89 1.08 -21.23
N ARG A 94 4.02 2.21 -21.94
CA ARG A 94 3.13 2.58 -23.02
C ARG A 94 3.80 2.26 -24.34
N ASP A 95 3.00 1.97 -25.36
CA ASP A 95 3.49 1.89 -26.73
C ASP A 95 4.01 3.28 -27.10
N PRO A 96 5.24 3.40 -27.65
CA PRO A 96 5.86 4.67 -28.00
C PRO A 96 5.01 5.52 -28.96
N ARG A 97 4.12 4.90 -29.74
CA ARG A 97 3.16 5.62 -30.59
C ARG A 97 2.12 6.42 -29.81
N PHE A 98 1.89 6.05 -28.55
CA PHE A 98 0.93 6.68 -27.64
C PHE A 98 1.63 7.34 -26.43
N GLU A 99 2.93 7.61 -26.54
CA GLU A 99 3.64 8.40 -25.54
C GLU A 99 3.34 9.89 -25.72
N SER A 100 3.33 10.64 -24.62
CA SER A 100 3.14 12.10 -24.66
C SER A 100 4.27 12.83 -25.41
N LEU A 101 5.40 12.15 -25.64
CA LEU A 101 6.54 12.66 -26.40
C LEU A 101 6.42 12.38 -27.91
N CYS A 102 5.40 11.64 -28.36
CA CYS A 102 5.12 11.55 -29.79
C CYS A 102 4.72 12.95 -30.28
N GLY A 103 5.36 13.42 -31.35
CA GLY A 103 5.33 14.83 -31.77
C GLY A 103 3.93 15.42 -32.04
N THR A 104 3.88 16.74 -32.25
CA THR A 104 2.64 17.46 -32.55
C THR A 104 2.15 17.20 -33.98
N LEU A 105 0.83 17.20 -34.18
CA LEU A 105 0.22 17.03 -35.50
C LEU A 105 0.48 18.28 -36.36
N ASN A 106 1.20 18.12 -37.47
CA ASN A 106 1.29 19.18 -38.49
C ASN A 106 0.06 19.13 -39.41
N VAL A 107 -0.93 19.99 -39.12
CA VAL A 107 -2.22 20.06 -39.81
C VAL A 107 -2.05 20.39 -41.30
N GLU A 108 -1.16 21.32 -41.65
CA GLU A 108 -0.93 21.70 -43.05
C GLU A 108 -0.30 20.58 -43.86
N GLY A 109 0.72 19.93 -43.30
CA GLY A 109 1.38 18.79 -43.93
C GLY A 109 0.43 17.61 -44.09
N PHE A 110 -0.43 17.37 -43.10
CA PHE A 110 -1.47 16.35 -43.16
C PHE A 110 -2.48 16.66 -44.27
N LYS A 111 -3.01 17.88 -44.32
CA LYS A 111 -3.96 18.32 -45.35
C LYS A 111 -3.38 18.23 -46.76
N LYS A 112 -2.09 18.55 -46.94
CA LYS A 112 -1.39 18.38 -48.23
C LYS A 112 -1.24 16.91 -48.63
N ARG A 113 -0.77 16.05 -47.71
CA ARG A 113 -0.60 14.60 -47.99
C ARG A 113 -1.91 13.90 -48.33
N TYR A 114 -3.00 14.33 -47.69
CA TYR A 114 -4.33 13.77 -47.86
C TYR A 114 -5.25 14.70 -48.65
N GLY A 115 -4.70 15.56 -49.51
CA GLY A 115 -5.47 16.56 -50.26
C GLY A 115 -6.60 15.96 -51.11
N PHE A 116 -6.38 14.76 -51.67
CA PHE A 116 -7.35 14.05 -52.50
C PHE A 116 -8.68 13.77 -51.77
N LEU A 117 -8.65 13.51 -50.46
CA LEU A 117 -9.85 13.31 -49.64
C LEU A 117 -10.67 14.60 -49.58
N TYR A 118 -10.00 15.72 -49.34
CA TYR A 118 -10.63 17.02 -49.15
C TYR A 118 -11.09 17.66 -50.46
N GLU A 119 -10.35 17.46 -51.54
CA GLU A 119 -10.60 18.09 -52.84
C GLU A 119 -11.59 17.29 -53.69
N ASN A 120 -11.55 15.95 -53.62
CA ASN A 120 -12.28 15.09 -54.55
C ASN A 120 -13.30 14.18 -53.85
N GLU A 121 -12.86 13.32 -52.93
CA GLU A 121 -13.70 12.23 -52.40
C GLU A 121 -14.83 12.74 -51.49
N LEU A 122 -14.51 13.47 -50.42
CA LEU A 122 -15.50 14.03 -49.49
C LEU A 122 -16.54 14.94 -50.15
N PRO A 123 -16.18 15.89 -51.05
CA PRO A 123 -17.18 16.71 -51.73
C PRO A 123 -18.02 15.91 -52.74
N ALA A 124 -17.50 14.85 -53.34
CA ALA A 124 -18.27 13.96 -54.21
C ALA A 124 -19.31 13.16 -53.41
N GLU A 125 -18.89 12.51 -52.32
CA GLU A 125 -19.77 11.76 -51.42
C GLU A 125 -20.87 12.66 -50.84
N ARG A 126 -20.51 13.86 -50.37
CA ARG A 126 -21.49 14.83 -49.87
C ARG A 126 -22.54 15.19 -50.92
N LYS A 127 -22.13 15.40 -52.17
CA LYS A 127 -23.07 15.71 -53.27
C LYS A 127 -23.99 14.52 -53.58
N GLU A 128 -23.48 13.30 -53.49
CA GLU A 128 -24.28 12.10 -53.68
C GLU A 128 -25.32 11.92 -52.58
N LEU A 129 -24.93 12.04 -51.31
CA LEU A 129 -25.86 11.99 -50.18
C LEU A 129 -26.93 13.09 -50.26
N GLN A 130 -26.58 14.30 -50.69
CA GLN A 130 -27.55 15.36 -50.93
C GLN A 130 -28.54 15.03 -52.06
N LYS A 131 -28.09 14.33 -53.10
CA LYS A 131 -28.99 13.86 -54.18
C LYS A 131 -29.93 12.78 -53.66
N GLN A 132 -29.46 11.88 -52.80
CA GLN A 132 -30.29 10.85 -52.17
C GLN A 132 -31.33 11.49 -51.24
N LEU A 133 -30.93 12.46 -50.43
CA LEU A 133 -31.81 13.19 -49.51
C LEU A 133 -32.98 13.89 -50.23
N LYS A 134 -32.75 14.41 -51.44
CA LYS A 134 -33.79 15.03 -52.27
C LYS A 134 -34.75 14.03 -52.91
N LYS A 135 -34.35 12.76 -53.02
CA LYS A 135 -35.14 11.69 -53.65
C LYS A 135 -35.93 10.87 -52.63
N SER A 136 -35.40 10.71 -51.42
CA SER A 136 -36.03 9.97 -50.32
C SER A 136 -37.18 10.77 -49.71
N ASN A 137 -38.29 10.10 -49.42
CA ASN A 137 -39.42 10.67 -48.68
C ASN A 137 -39.56 10.06 -47.27
N ASP A 138 -38.87 8.95 -46.98
CA ASP A 138 -38.95 8.25 -45.70
C ASP A 138 -38.20 9.03 -44.61
N PRO A 139 -38.84 9.33 -43.47
CA PRO A 139 -38.25 10.19 -42.43
C PRO A 139 -36.99 9.57 -41.81
N ASP A 140 -36.99 8.26 -41.56
CA ASP A 140 -35.86 7.55 -40.95
C ASP A 140 -34.61 7.60 -41.84
N VAL A 141 -34.79 7.34 -43.15
CA VAL A 141 -33.71 7.39 -44.15
C VAL A 141 -33.18 8.82 -44.31
N ILE A 142 -34.08 9.80 -44.30
CA ILE A 142 -33.72 11.23 -44.34
C ILE A 142 -32.82 11.59 -43.16
N ASP A 143 -33.12 11.11 -41.96
CA ASP A 143 -32.33 11.42 -40.76
C ASP A 143 -30.98 10.69 -40.74
N GLU A 144 -30.90 9.45 -41.24
CA GLU A 144 -29.63 8.76 -41.46
C GLU A 144 -28.74 9.50 -42.47
N LEU A 145 -29.30 9.92 -43.61
CA LEU A 145 -28.58 10.67 -44.64
C LEU A 145 -28.08 12.02 -44.11
N LYS A 146 -28.88 12.73 -43.31
CA LYS A 146 -28.44 13.96 -42.63
C LYS A 146 -27.31 13.68 -41.66
N SER A 147 -27.39 12.61 -40.87
CA SER A 147 -26.34 12.19 -39.95
C SER A 147 -25.02 11.94 -40.68
N GLN A 148 -25.06 11.18 -41.78
CA GLN A 148 -23.88 10.92 -42.62
C GLN A 148 -23.28 12.20 -43.21
N ILE A 149 -24.10 13.11 -43.73
CA ILE A 149 -23.64 14.43 -44.20
C ILE A 149 -22.99 15.20 -43.04
N GLY A 150 -23.55 15.12 -41.83
CA GLY A 150 -22.98 15.69 -40.62
C GLY A 150 -21.59 15.14 -40.30
N TRP A 151 -21.38 13.82 -40.39
CA TRP A 151 -20.07 13.19 -40.20
C TRP A 151 -19.02 13.67 -41.19
N ILE A 152 -19.39 13.90 -42.45
CA ILE A 152 -18.47 14.42 -43.47
C ILE A 152 -18.08 15.88 -43.19
N VAL A 153 -19.01 16.68 -42.64
CA VAL A 153 -18.79 18.11 -42.38
C VAL A 153 -18.16 18.37 -41.00
N SER A 154 -18.41 17.51 -40.01
CA SER A 154 -17.96 17.68 -38.62
C SER A 154 -16.45 17.90 -38.45
N PRO A 155 -15.55 17.19 -39.16
CA PRO A 155 -14.11 17.42 -39.06
C PRO A 155 -13.69 18.84 -39.43
N PHE A 156 -14.50 19.57 -40.19
CA PHE A 156 -14.20 20.94 -40.62
C PHE A 156 -14.69 22.01 -39.64
N LEU A 157 -15.68 21.70 -38.80
CA LEU A 157 -16.21 22.64 -37.80
C LEU A 157 -15.41 22.67 -36.50
N ASN A 158 -14.68 21.59 -36.20
CA ASN A 158 -13.87 21.46 -34.99
C ASN A 158 -12.37 21.77 -35.23
N ALA A 159 -12.00 22.26 -36.42
CA ALA A 159 -10.62 22.51 -36.83
C ALA A 159 -10.14 23.97 -36.57
N GLU A 160 -10.98 24.80 -35.95
CA GLU A 160 -10.62 26.15 -35.48
C GLU A 160 -10.37 26.15 -33.96
N ILE A 161 -9.28 25.51 -33.52
CA ILE A 161 -8.68 25.71 -32.17
C ILE A 161 -7.17 25.74 -32.34
#